data_AF-A0A7J2R437-F1
#
_entry.id   AF-A0A7J2R437-F1
#
_cell.length_a   1.000
_cell.length_b   1.000
_cell.length_c   1.000
_cell.angle_alpha   90.00
_cell.angle_beta   90.00
_cell.angle_gamma   90.00
#
_symmetry.space_group_name_H-M   'P 1'
#
loop_
_entity.id
_entity.type
_entity.pdbx_description
1 polymer ?
#
loop_
_entity_poly.entity_id
_entity_poly.type
_entity_poly.pdbx_seq_one_letter_code
_entity_poly.pdbx_strand_id
1 'polypeptide(L)'
;MTKQCIICKEKIIEKKERWVRLTDFNRGAEVGENFYHLECWRDRFNISNSARKQKMYKQTQEAIGGIMEKFREIIPEQKPVYEIT
;
A
#
# COMPACT_ATOMS: atom_id res chain seq x y z
N MET A 1 7.00 -11.54 -19.32
CA MET A 1 7.37 -10.12 -19.54
C MET A 1 8.70 -9.85 -18.86
N THR A 2 9.54 -9.02 -19.47
CA THR A 2 10.85 -8.69 -18.93
C THR A 2 10.72 -7.49 -18.00
N LYS A 3 10.97 -7.65 -16.70
CA LYS A 3 10.95 -6.54 -15.75
C LYS A 3 12.10 -5.58 -16.05
N GLN A 4 11.79 -4.30 -16.22
CA GLN A 4 12.76 -3.24 -16.49
C GLN A 4 12.63 -2.16 -15.42
N CYS A 5 13.75 -1.71 -14.86
CA CYS A 5 13.74 -0.64 -13.89
C CYS A 5 13.37 0.69 -14.57
N ILE A 6 12.38 1.39 -14.04
CA ILE A 6 11.93 2.66 -14.62
C ILE A 6 12.96 3.79 -14.47
N ILE A 7 13.82 3.72 -13.45
CA ILE A 7 14.82 4.75 -13.14
C ILE A 7 16.04 4.62 -14.03
N CYS A 8 16.75 3.49 -13.98
CA CYS A 8 17.98 3.30 -14.76
C CYS A 8 17.74 2.72 -16.16
N LYS A 9 16.50 2.31 -16.50
CA LYS A 9 16.14 1.66 -17.77
C LYS A 9 16.86 0.34 -18.05
N GLU A 10 17.53 -0.24 -17.07
CA GLU A 10 18.15 -1.55 -17.19
C GLU A 10 17.15 -2.67 -16.87
N LYS A 11 17.44 -3.86 -17.39
CA LYS A 11 16.64 -5.06 -17.17
C LYS A 11 16.93 -5.65 -15.79
N ILE A 12 15.87 -5.95 -15.04
CA ILE A 12 15.96 -6.58 -13.73
C ILE A 12 16.15 -8.09 -13.90
N ILE A 13 17.21 -8.64 -13.30
CA ILE A 13 17.51 -10.07 -13.27
C ILE A 13 16.94 -10.66 -11.97
N GLU A 14 15.69 -11.10 -12.02
CA GLU A 14 14.90 -11.48 -10.84
C GLU A 14 15.54 -12.54 -9.93
N LYS A 15 16.37 -13.44 -10.47
CA LYS A 15 17.06 -14.48 -9.69
C LYS A 15 18.33 -13.98 -8.98
N LYS A 16 18.86 -12.81 -9.36
CA LYS A 16 20.13 -12.27 -8.88
C LYS A 16 19.97 -10.96 -8.11
N GLU A 17 18.89 -10.22 -8.35
CA GLU A 17 18.74 -8.85 -7.88
C GLU A 17 17.50 -8.68 -7.00
N ARG A 18 17.59 -7.74 -6.06
CA ARG A 18 16.44 -7.29 -5.27
C ARG A 18 15.73 -6.17 -6.02
N TRP A 19 14.40 -6.24 -6.07
CA TRP A 19 13.57 -5.31 -6.82
C TRP A 19 12.23 -5.03 -6.10
N VAL A 20 11.55 -3.97 -6.53
CA VAL A 20 10.27 -3.50 -5.99
C VAL A 20 9.27 -3.35 -7.14
N ARG A 21 8.01 -3.73 -6.88
CA ARG A 21 6.85 -3.46 -7.74
C ARG A 21 5.98 -2.40 -7.11
N LEU A 22 5.60 -1.40 -7.90
CA LEU A 22 4.54 -0.45 -7.56
C LEU A 22 3.39 -0.66 -8.53
N THR A 23 2.20 -0.89 -7.99
CA THR A 23 0.97 -1.06 -8.75
C THR A 23 0.14 0.21 -8.59
N ASP A 24 -0.23 0.82 -9.71
CA ASP A 24 -1.04 2.03 -9.74
C ASP A 24 -2.53 1.66 -9.80
N PHE A 25 -3.32 2.32 -8.96
CA PHE A 25 -4.77 2.14 -8.90
C PHE A 25 -5.48 3.45 -9.25
N ASN A 26 -6.49 3.38 -10.12
CA ASN A 26 -7.39 4.48 -10.41
C ASN A 26 -8.83 4.03 -10.14
N ARG A 27 -9.51 4.72 -9.20
CA ARG A 27 -10.88 4.37 -8.76
C ARG A 27 -11.04 2.88 -8.39
N GLY A 28 -10.02 2.29 -7.76
CA GLY A 28 -10.02 0.89 -7.34
C GLY A 28 -9.70 -0.13 -8.44
N ALA A 29 -9.57 0.30 -9.70
CA ALA A 29 -9.08 -0.55 -10.78
C ALA A 29 -7.56 -0.41 -10.92
N GLU A 30 -6.88 -1.54 -11.08
CA GLU A 30 -5.45 -1.58 -11.41
C GLU A 30 -5.25 -0.99 -12.82
N VAL A 31 -4.44 0.06 -12.92
CA VAL A 31 -4.19 0.77 -14.19
C VAL A 31 -2.78 0.61 -14.71
N GLY A 32 -1.85 0.10 -13.91
CA GLY A 32 -0.48 -0.13 -14.36
C GLY A 32 0.43 -0.71 -13.30
N GLU A 33 1.56 -1.24 -13.76
CA GLU A 33 2.63 -1.77 -12.91
C GLU A 33 3.97 -1.17 -13.31
N ASN A 34 4.74 -0.83 -12.29
CA ASN A 34 6.03 -0.18 -12.40
C ASN A 34 7.08 -0.98 -11.61
N PHE A 35 8.24 -1.24 -12.23
CA PHE A 35 9.31 -2.04 -11.61
C PHE A 35 10.56 -1.21 -11.36
N TYR A 36 11.25 -1.51 -10.24
CA TYR A 36 12.43 -0.78 -9.82
C TYR A 36 13.48 -1.72 -9.23
N HIS A 37 14.77 -1.48 -9.49
CA HIS A 37 15.82 -2.02 -8.63
C HIS A 37 15.66 -1.47 -7.21
N LEU A 38 15.93 -2.29 -6.19
CA LEU A 38 15.77 -1.86 -4.80
C LEU A 38 16.63 -0.64 -4.47
N GLU A 39 17.85 -0.58 -4.99
CA GLU A 39 18.78 0.55 -4.76
C GLU A 39 18.29 1.83 -5.43
N CYS A 40 17.95 1.77 -6.72
CA CYS A 40 17.37 2.90 -7.43
C CYS A 40 16.10 3.43 -6.74
N TRP A 41 15.25 2.53 -6.23
CA TRP A 41 14.05 2.90 -5.50
C TRP A 41 14.37 3.62 -4.18
N ARG A 42 15.33 3.11 -3.40
CA ARG A 42 15.77 3.72 -2.14
C ARG A 42 16.35 5.11 -2.36
N ASP A 43 17.22 5.27 -3.35
CA ASP A 43 17.87 6.55 -3.65
C ASP A 43 16.85 7.59 -4.13
N ARG A 44 15.95 7.19 -5.04
CA ARG A 44 14.99 8.11 -5.63
C ARG A 44 13.90 8.54 -4.66
N PHE A 45 13.38 7.61 -3.88
CA PHE A 45 12.27 7.89 -2.99
C PHE A 45 12.70 8.31 -1.59
N ASN A 46 14.02 8.39 -1.34
CA ASN A 46 14.69 8.66 -0.07
C ASN A 46 13.67 8.79 1.04
N ILE A 47 13.14 7.62 1.45
CA ILE A 47 12.03 7.55 2.40
C ILE A 47 12.64 7.96 3.72
N SER A 48 12.72 9.28 3.90
CA SER A 48 13.13 9.84 5.15
C SER A 48 12.09 9.34 6.13
N ASN A 49 12.58 8.55 7.08
CA ASN A 49 11.90 8.26 8.33
C ASN A 49 11.81 9.56 9.15
N SER A 50 11.39 10.65 8.50
CA SER A 50 11.26 11.95 9.11
C SER A 50 10.13 11.83 10.11
N ALA A 51 10.38 12.32 11.32
CA ALA A 51 9.39 12.35 12.38
C ALA A 51 8.05 12.95 11.91
N ARG A 52 8.10 13.88 10.94
CA ARG A 52 6.93 14.45 10.28
C ARG A 52 6.09 13.41 9.53
N LYS A 53 6.68 12.55 8.70
CA LYS A 53 5.93 11.50 7.97
C LYS A 53 5.39 10.45 8.93
N GLN A 54 6.16 10.04 9.93
CA GLN A 54 5.67 9.10 10.96
C GLN A 54 4.50 9.68 11.76
N LYS A 55 4.58 10.97 12.15
CA LYS A 55 3.48 11.68 12.81
C LYS A 55 2.23 11.74 11.94
N MET A 56 2.38 11.99 10.65
CA MET A 56 1.27 12.02 9.70
C MET A 56 0.60 10.65 9.57
N TYR A 57 1.37 9.56 9.45
CA TYR A 57 0.82 8.20 9.45
C TYR A 57 0.05 7.88 10.74
N LYS A 58 0.59 8.27 11.90
CA LYS A 58 -0.07 8.06 13.19
C LYS A 58 -1.42 8.79 13.28
N GLN A 59 -1.46 10.05 12.85
CA GLN A 59 -2.69 10.85 12.81
C GLN A 59 -3.73 10.25 11.85
N THR A 60 -3.32 9.76 10.69
CA THR A 60 -4.23 9.09 9.74
C THR A 60 -4.79 7.79 10.32
N GLN A 61 -3.98 7.00 11.03
CA GLN A 61 -4.46 5.79 11.71
C GLN A 61 -5.45 6.10 12.83
N GLU A 62 -5.18 7.12 13.65
CA GLU A 62 -6.10 7.57 14.71
C GLU A 62 -7.44 8.05 14.12
N ALA A 63 -7.40 8.79 13.01
CA ALA A 63 -8.61 9.24 12.33
C ALA A 63 -9.43 8.08 11.75
N ILE A 64 -8.78 7.09 11.13
CA ILE A 64 -9.45 5.88 10.62
C ILE A 64 -10.04 5.05 11.77
N GLY A 65 -9.31 4.90 12.87
CA GLY A 65 -9.79 4.23 14.08
C GLY A 65 -11.05 4.89 14.66
N GLY A 66 -11.05 6.22 14.78
CA GLY A 66 -12.21 6.98 15.26
C GLY A 66 -13.41 6.95 14.29
N ILE A 67 -13.17 6.82 12.98
CA ILE A 67 -14.25 6.58 12.01
C ILE A 67 -14.83 5.17 12.20
N MET A 68 -14.00 4.14 12.40
CA MET A 68 -14.45 2.77 12.66
C MET A 68 -15.27 2.64 13.95
N GLU A 69 -14.90 3.36 15.01
CA GLU A 69 -15.70 3.41 16.25
C GLU A 69 -17.08 4.02 16.02
N LYS A 70 -17.17 5.14 15.28
CA LYS A 70 -18.45 5.74 14.91
C LYS A 70 -19.32 4.82 14.05
N PHE A 71 -18.71 4.04 13.17
CA PHE A 71 -19.45 3.03 12.39
C PHE A 71 -19.98 1.87 13.25
N ARG A 72 -19.31 1.50 14.35
CA ARG A 72 -19.83 0.50 15.31
C ARG A 72 -21.04 1.02 16.08
N GLU A 73 -21.08 2.30 16.41
CA GLU A 73 -22.22 2.92 17.11
C GLU A 73 -23.47 3.05 16.21
N ILE A 74 -23.31 3.03 14.88
CA ILE A 74 -24.39 3.22 13.91
C ILE A 74 -25.01 1.88 13.44
N ILE A 75 -24.42 0.72 13.73
CA ILE A 75 -25.00 -0.60 13.38
C ILE A 75 -25.72 -1.17 14.61
N PRO A 76 -27.06 -1.09 14.71
CA PRO A 76 -27.77 -1.83 15.74
C PRO A 76 -27.72 -3.32 15.41
N GLU A 77 -27.37 -4.12 16.40
CA GLU A 77 -27.37 -5.60 16.45
C GLU A 77 -27.99 -6.30 15.23
N GLN A 78 -27.14 -6.80 14.31
CA GLN A 78 -27.55 -7.89 13.44
C GLN A 78 -27.70 -9.13 14.31
N LYS A 79 -28.94 -9.46 14.68
CA LYS A 79 -29.31 -10.68 15.42
C LYS A 79 -28.68 -11.91 14.73
N PRO A 80 -28.14 -12.88 15.50
CA PRO A 80 -27.63 -14.12 14.92
C PRO A 80 -28.77 -14.84 14.20
N VAL A 81 -28.60 -15.05 12.89
CA VAL A 81 -29.50 -15.88 12.09
C VAL A 81 -29.23 -17.32 12.53
N TYR A 82 -30.15 -17.90 13.29
CA TYR A 82 -30.11 -19.33 13.59
C TYR A 82 -30.41 -20.09 12.31
N GLU A 83 -29.44 -20.88 11.83
CA GLU A 83 -29.65 -21.85 10.77
C GLU A 83 -30.67 -22.89 11.26
N ILE A 84 -31.78 -23.03 10.54
CA ILE A 84 -32.73 -24.12 10.75
C ILE A 84 -32.27 -25.26 9.84
N THR A 85 -31.84 -26.36 10.45
CA THR A 85 -31.56 -27.67 9.81
C THR A 85 -32.74 -28.22 9.04
#